data_AF-A0A7V1EQ92-F1
#
_entry.id   AF-A0A7V1EQ92-F1
#
_cell.length_a   1.000
_cell.length_b   1.000
_cell.length_c   1.000
_cell.angle_alpha   90.00
_cell.angle_beta   90.00
_cell.angle_gamma   90.00
#
_symmetry.space_group_name_H-M   'P 1'
#
loop_
_entity.id
_entity.type
_entity.pdbx_description
1 polymer ?
#
loop_
_entity_poly.entity_id
_entity_poly.type
_entity_poly.pdbx_seq_one_letter_code
_entity_poly.pdbx_strand_id
1 'polypeptide(L)' 'MDIIETIKEQIESNNILLYMKGSPNQPQCGFSARTVEALM' A
#
# COMPACT_ATOMS: atom_id res chain seq x y z
N MET A 1 10.93 17.47 2.43
CA MET A 1 11.26 16.06 2.18
C MET A 1 10.95 15.78 0.74
N ASP A 2 11.90 15.22 0.00
CA ASP A 2 11.68 14.88 -1.40
C ASP A 2 10.73 13.67 -1.51
N ILE A 3 9.93 13.60 -2.58
CA ILE A 3 8.96 12.51 -2.75
C ILE A 3 9.69 11.18 -2.86
N ILE A 4 10.83 11.17 -3.57
CA ILE A 4 11.65 9.97 -3.75
C ILE A 4 12.27 9.51 -2.43
N GLU A 5 12.70 10.44 -1.57
CA GLU A 5 13.20 10.14 -0.24
C GLU A 5 12.12 9.47 0.62
N THR A 6 10.90 10.00 0.62
CA THR A 6 9.76 9.42 1.34
C THR A 6 9.43 7.99 0.89
N ILE A 7 9.43 7.75 -0.43
CA ILE A 7 9.15 6.41 -0.98
C ILE A 7 10.26 5.42 -0.62
N LYS A 8 11.54 5.85 -0.64
CA LYS A 8 12.67 5.01 -0.23
C LYS A 8 12.53 4.56 1.23
N GLU A 9 12.25 5.49 2.13
CA GLU A 9 12.04 5.18 3.54
C GLU A 9 10.88 4.20 3.76
N GLN A 10 9.78 4.35 3.01
CA GLN A 10 8.65 3.41 3.07
C GLN A 10 9.05 2.00 2.65
N ILE A 11 9.84 1.86 1.58
CA ILE A 11 10.33 0.55 1.11
C ILE A 11 11.32 -0.06 2.10
N GLU A 12 12.25 0.72 2.65
CA GLU A 12 13.29 0.24 3.57
C GLU A 12 12.72 -0.14 4.95
N SER A 13 11.65 0.53 5.41
CA SER A 13 11.07 0.30 6.74
C SER A 13 10.04 -0.83 6.81
N ASN A 14 9.59 -1.38 5.67
CA ASN A 14 8.52 -2.37 5.63
C ASN A 14 8.96 -3.65 4.90
N ASN A 15 9.00 -4.78 5.61
CA ASN A 15 9.31 -6.10 5.01
C ASN A 15 8.31 -6.49 3.92
N ILE A 16 7.05 -6.04 4.05
CA ILE A 16 5.98 -6.21 3.07
C ILE A 16 5.22 -4.89 3.01
N LEU A 17 5.06 -4.34 1.80
CA LEU A 17 4.40 -3.07 1.56
C LEU A 17 3.41 -3.19 0.40
N LEU A 18 2.18 -2.73 0.61
CA LEU A 18 1.14 -2.65 -0.42
C LEU A 18 0.74 -1.20 -0.66
N TYR A 19 1.11 -0.66 -1.83
CA TYR A 19 0.52 0.58 -2.32
C TYR A 19 -0.86 0.27 -2.93
N MET A 20 -1.91 0.95 -2.45
CA MET A 20 -3.28 0.72 -2.90
C MET A 20 -4.11 2.00 -2.98
N LYS A 21 -5.25 1.93 -3.66
CA LYS A 21 -6.25 3.02 -3.68
C LYS A 21 -7.25 2.83 -2.54
N GLY A 22 -7.26 3.76 -1.58
CA GLY A 22 -8.05 3.66 -0.34
C GLY A 22 -7.25 3.01 0.80
N SER A 23 -7.94 2.35 1.73
CA SER A 23 -7.34 1.62 2.85
C SER A 23 -7.87 0.18 2.92
N PRO A 24 -7.26 -0.74 3.69
CA PRO A 24 -7.73 -2.13 3.79
C PRO A 24 -9.22 -2.25 4.18
N ASN A 25 -9.71 -1.39 5.08
CA ASN A 25 -11.10 -1.38 5.53
C ASN A 25 -12.04 -0.63 4.56
N GLN A 26 -11.50 0.23 3.70
CA GLN A 26 -12.25 1.07 2.76
C GLN A 26 -11.52 1.16 1.41
N PRO A 27 -11.45 0.07 0.62
CA PRO A 27 -10.78 0.09 -0.68
C PRO A 27 -11.58 0.91 -1.69
N GLN A 28 -10.89 1.67 -2.53
CA GLN A 28 -11.48 2.57 -3.52
C GLN A 28 -11.31 2.08 -4.97
N CYS A 29 -10.83 0.85 -5.15
CA CYS A 29 -10.64 0.22 -6.46
C CYS A 29 -10.84 -1.28 -6.35
N GLY A 30 -11.53 -1.90 -7.33
CA GLY A 30 -11.80 -3.34 -7.33
C GLY A 30 -10.54 -4.21 -7.26
N PHE A 31 -9.46 -3.82 -7.93
CA PHE A 31 -8.18 -4.53 -7.84
C PHE A 31 -7.59 -4.45 -6.43
N SER A 32 -7.57 -3.26 -5.83
CA SER A 32 -7.11 -3.07 -4.46
C SER A 32 -7.93 -3.87 -3.45
N ALA A 33 -9.26 -3.95 -3.63
CA ALA A 33 -10.13 -4.76 -2.78
C ALA A 33 -9.79 -6.25 -2.85
N ARG A 34 -9.58 -6.79 -4.07
CA ARG A 34 -9.22 -8.20 -4.28
C ARG A 34 -7.84 -8.54 -3.71
N THR A 35 -6.87 -7.63 -3.82
CA THR A 35 -5.55 -7.84 -3.21
C THR A 35 -5.64 -7.92 -1.69
N VAL A 36 -6.39 -7.02 -1.03
CA VAL A 36 -6.54 -7.05 0.44
C VAL A 36 -7.30 -8.29 0.89
N GLU A 37 -8.35 -8.71 0.18
CA GLU A 37 -9.08 -9.95 0.47
C GLU A 37 -8.18 -11.19 0.43
N ALA A 38 -7.21 -11.24 -0.47
CA ALA A 38 -6.27 -12.37 -0.57
C ALA A 38 -5.20 -12.39 0.55
N LEU A 39 -5.01 -11.28 1.26
CA LEU A 39 -4.03 -11.13 2.35
C LEU A 39 -4.65 -11.29 3.75
N MET A 40 -5.98 -11.26 3.86
CA MET A 40 -6.74 -11.48 5.10
C MET A 40 -7.08 -12.97 5.29
#